data_AF-A0A6P5WQ40-F1
#
_entry.id   AF-A0A6P5WQ40-F1
#
_cell.length_a   1.000
_cell.length_b   1.000
_cell.length_c   1.000
_cell.angle_alpha   90.00
_cell.angle_beta   90.00
_cell.angle_gamma   90.00
#
_symmetry.space_group_name_H-M   'P 1'
#
loop_
_entity.id
_entity.type
_entity.pdbx_description
1 polymer ?
#
loop_
_entity_poly.entity_id
_entity_poly.type
_entity_poly.pdbx_seq_one_letter_code
_entity_poly.pdbx_strand_id
1 'polypeptide(L)'
;MKMDSGLNAFGSQAHRQELWWSRVRLNACKGLLEDTKAQKLAFQHWIEAIDARHHYGHSLHIYFEERCKANAGQPFFYWLDIGDGKDINPKECPRLKLQSQCIKYLGLHSLSFYFYW
;
A
#
# COMPACT_ATOMS: atom_id res chain seq x y z
N MET A 1 -3.57 -2.24 -44.34
CA MET A 1 -4.70 -2.00 -43.39
C MET A 1 -5.35 -3.36 -43.14
N LYS A 2 -5.47 -3.90 -41.93
CA LYS A 2 -5.59 -3.32 -40.57
C LYS A 2 -4.54 -3.91 -39.62
N MET A 3 -4.05 -3.08 -38.69
CA MET A 3 -3.24 -3.49 -37.55
C MET A 3 -4.15 -3.78 -36.36
N ASP A 4 -3.81 -4.81 -35.60
CA ASP A 4 -4.54 -5.31 -34.44
C ASP A 4 -4.61 -4.26 -33.31
N SER A 5 -5.77 -3.63 -33.17
CA SER A 5 -6.09 -2.70 -32.08
C SER A 5 -6.73 -3.47 -30.91
N GLY A 6 -5.90 -4.10 -30.08
CA GLY A 6 -6.37 -4.87 -28.91
C GLY A 6 -5.51 -4.82 -27.64
N LEU A 7 -4.24 -4.37 -27.72
CA LEU A 7 -3.27 -4.52 -26.61
C LEU A 7 -3.03 -3.27 -25.74
N ASN A 8 -3.73 -2.14 -25.98
CA ASN A 8 -3.29 -0.84 -25.45
C ASN A 8 -4.09 -0.29 -24.25
N ALA A 9 -5.20 -0.91 -23.85
CA ALA A 9 -6.03 -0.40 -22.76
C ALA A 9 -5.46 -0.74 -21.37
N PHE A 10 -5.04 -1.99 -21.15
CA PHE A 10 -4.52 -2.46 -19.86
C PHE A 10 -3.18 -1.79 -19.51
N GLY A 11 -2.27 -1.67 -20.50
CA GLY A 11 -0.97 -1.02 -20.31
C GLY A 11 -1.07 0.46 -19.95
N SER A 12 -2.06 1.19 -20.49
CA SER A 12 -2.23 2.62 -20.20
C SER A 12 -2.80 2.89 -18.81
N GLN A 13 -3.69 2.02 -18.32
CA GLN A 13 -4.28 2.13 -16.99
C GLN A 13 -3.31 1.67 -15.90
N ALA A 14 -2.58 0.57 -16.13
CA ALA A 14 -1.48 0.10 -15.29
C ALA A 14 -0.39 1.18 -15.13
N HIS A 15 0.09 1.75 -16.24
CA HIS A 15 1.09 2.82 -16.22
C HIS A 15 0.60 4.08 -15.47
N ARG A 16 -0.68 4.46 -15.63
CA ARG A 16 -1.28 5.56 -14.88
C ARG A 16 -1.32 5.29 -13.37
N GLN A 17 -1.58 4.05 -12.97
CA GLN A 17 -1.58 3.65 -11.56
C GLN A 17 -0.17 3.61 -10.97
N GLU A 18 0.85 3.12 -11.70
CA GLU A 18 2.25 3.19 -11.27
C GLU A 18 2.71 4.63 -11.04
N LEU A 19 2.36 5.54 -11.97
CA LEU A 19 2.63 6.96 -11.82
C LEU A 19 1.90 7.56 -10.63
N TRP A 20 0.67 7.13 -10.35
CA TRP A 20 -0.08 7.57 -9.17
C TRP A 20 0.61 7.11 -7.88
N TRP A 21 0.95 5.83 -7.73
CA TRP A 21 1.63 5.32 -6.53
C TRP A 21 3.01 5.95 -6.32
N SER A 22 3.76 6.20 -7.39
CA SER A 22 5.03 6.93 -7.33
C SER A 22 4.84 8.37 -6.82
N ARG A 23 3.84 9.08 -7.34
CA ARG A 23 3.48 10.43 -6.87
C ARG A 23 2.99 10.44 -5.44
N VAL A 24 2.23 9.44 -5.07
CA VAL A 24 1.65 9.31 -3.75
C VAL A 24 2.74 9.04 -2.70
N ARG A 25 3.70 8.17 -3.00
CA ARG A 25 4.92 7.98 -2.19
C ARG A 25 5.71 9.28 -2.07
N LEU A 26 5.92 9.99 -3.19
CA LEU A 26 6.60 11.29 -3.20
C LEU A 26 5.86 12.34 -2.36
N ASN A 27 4.53 12.34 -2.38
CA ASN A 27 3.69 13.26 -1.61
C ASN A 27 3.70 12.93 -0.11
N ALA A 28 3.62 11.64 0.27
CA ALA A 28 3.69 11.21 1.66
C ALA A 28 5.04 11.59 2.30
N CYS A 29 6.11 11.59 1.51
CA CYS A 29 7.46 11.94 1.97
C CYS A 29 7.84 13.41 1.68
N LYS A 30 6.94 14.22 1.12
CA LYS A 30 7.24 15.56 0.62
C LYS A 30 7.64 16.48 1.77
N GLY A 31 8.84 17.06 1.70
CA GLY A 31 9.39 17.95 2.74
C GLY A 31 10.31 17.27 3.76
N LEU A 32 10.46 15.94 3.70
CA LEU A 32 11.43 15.19 4.49
C LEU A 32 12.72 15.03 3.67
N LEU A 33 13.47 16.11 3.50
CA LEU A 33 14.42 16.24 2.38
C LEU A 33 15.58 15.21 2.40
N GLU A 34 16.03 14.69 3.56
CA GLU A 34 17.16 13.74 3.61
C GLU A 34 17.07 12.62 4.66
N ASP A 35 16.14 12.70 5.62
CA ASP A 35 16.01 11.65 6.64
C ASP A 35 15.25 10.44 6.08
N THR A 36 15.99 9.46 5.60
CA THR A 36 15.47 8.18 5.09
C THR A 36 14.61 7.43 6.11
N LYS A 37 14.87 7.58 7.41
CA LYS A 37 14.05 6.97 8.48
C LYS A 37 12.73 7.70 8.59
N ALA A 38 12.76 9.04 8.59
CA ALA A 38 11.54 9.84 8.63
C ALA A 38 10.67 9.61 7.40
N GLN A 39 11.26 9.53 6.20
CA GLN A 39 10.54 9.20 4.97
C GLN A 39 9.90 7.81 5.04
N LYS A 40 10.64 6.79 5.50
CA LYS A 40 10.11 5.43 5.68
C LYS A 40 8.94 5.44 6.67
N LEU A 41 9.08 6.13 7.80
CA LEU A 41 8.05 6.23 8.82
C LEU A 41 6.79 6.95 8.28
N ALA A 42 6.96 8.08 7.59
CA ALA A 42 5.87 8.82 6.99
C ALA A 42 5.11 7.97 5.96
N PHE A 43 5.83 7.23 5.12
CA PHE A 43 5.20 6.31 4.18
C PHE A 43 4.47 5.16 4.88
N GLN A 44 5.04 4.58 5.94
CA GLN A 44 4.39 3.53 6.73
C GLN A 44 3.07 4.01 7.33
N HIS A 45 3.03 5.20 7.93
CA HIS A 45 1.78 5.77 8.46
C HIS A 45 0.78 6.09 7.36
N TRP A 46 1.26 6.62 6.24
CA TRP A 46 0.40 6.97 5.13
C TRP A 46 -0.27 5.73 4.51
N ILE A 47 0.49 4.64 4.27
CA ILE A 47 -0.06 3.42 3.66
C ILE A 47 -1.02 2.68 4.61
N GLU A 48 -0.76 2.75 5.92
CA GLU A 48 -1.66 2.25 6.97
C GLU A 48 -3.00 3.01 6.97
N ALA A 49 -2.95 4.35 6.89
CA ALA A 49 -4.14 5.18 6.93
C ALA A 49 -5.06 4.99 5.71
N ILE A 50 -4.49 4.64 4.55
CA ILE A 50 -5.26 4.43 3.32
C ILE A 50 -5.66 2.97 3.08
N ASP A 51 -5.08 2.01 3.81
CA ASP A 51 -5.45 0.61 3.69
C ASP A 51 -6.85 0.40 4.29
N ALA A 52 -7.80 0.01 3.45
CA ALA A 52 -9.17 -0.28 3.87
C ALA A 52 -9.26 -1.46 4.86
N ARG A 53 -8.27 -2.35 4.85
CA ARG A 53 -8.17 -3.48 5.79
C ARG A 53 -7.38 -3.14 7.05
N HIS A 54 -6.83 -1.92 7.10
CA HIS A 54 -6.08 -1.37 8.22
C HIS A 54 -4.95 -2.29 8.70
N HIS A 55 -4.22 -2.94 7.79
CA HIS A 55 -3.03 -3.68 8.18
C HIS A 55 -1.94 -2.72 8.67
N TYR A 56 -1.08 -3.22 9.54
CA TYR A 56 0.01 -2.44 10.11
C TYR A 56 0.97 -1.93 9.02
N GLY A 57 1.22 -0.62 8.99
CA GLY A 57 2.00 0.03 7.93
C GLY A 57 3.41 -0.52 7.77
N HIS A 58 4.02 -0.93 8.88
CA HIS A 58 5.34 -1.56 8.87
C HIS A 58 5.34 -2.88 8.09
N SER A 59 4.29 -3.68 8.27
CA SER A 59 4.13 -4.96 7.56
C SER A 59 3.81 -4.72 6.09
N LEU A 60 2.96 -3.74 5.76
CA LEU A 60 2.67 -3.35 4.37
C LEU A 60 3.91 -2.87 3.61
N HIS A 61 4.82 -2.16 4.27
CA HIS A 61 6.05 -1.67 3.65
C HIS A 61 6.93 -2.80 3.09
N ILE A 62 7.03 -3.93 3.79
CA ILE A 62 7.80 -5.10 3.33
C ILE A 62 7.25 -5.62 2.01
N TYR A 63 5.92 -5.75 1.90
CA TYR A 63 5.27 -6.19 0.67
C TYR A 63 5.37 -5.16 -0.45
N PHE A 64 5.39 -3.86 -0.11
CA PHE A 64 5.60 -2.80 -1.09
C PHE A 64 7.00 -2.89 -1.72
N GLU A 65 8.04 -3.17 -0.93
CA GLU A 65 9.40 -3.41 -1.45
C GLU A 65 9.45 -4.64 -2.36
N GLU A 66 8.80 -5.75 -1.99
CA GLU A 66 8.71 -6.94 -2.85
C GLU A 66 7.98 -6.65 -4.17
N ARG A 67 6.90 -5.88 -4.15
CA ARG A 67 6.22 -5.43 -5.37
C ARG A 67 7.14 -4.62 -6.27
N CYS A 68 7.92 -3.69 -5.69
CA CYS A 68 8.89 -2.89 -6.44
C CYS A 68 9.95 -3.76 -7.11
N LYS A 69 10.44 -4.81 -6.44
CA LYS A 69 11.39 -5.77 -7.01
C LYS A 69 10.77 -6.58 -8.16
N ALA A 70 9.51 -6.96 -8.03
CA ALA A 70 8.77 -7.70 -9.04
C ALA A 70 8.39 -6.85 -10.28
N ASN A 71 8.61 -5.52 -10.23
CA ASN A 71 8.18 -4.55 -11.24
C ASN A 71 6.72 -4.77 -11.70
N ALA A 72 5.86 -5.13 -10.75
CA ALA A 72 4.49 -5.48 -11.05
C ALA A 72 3.70 -4.22 -11.44
N GLY A 73 3.19 -4.16 -12.68
CA GLY A 73 2.35 -3.05 -13.17
C GLY A 73 0.94 -3.00 -12.58
N GLN A 74 0.69 -3.81 -11.54
CA GLN A 74 -0.60 -3.93 -10.87
C GLN A 74 -0.63 -3.00 -9.64
N PRO A 75 -1.74 -2.30 -9.34
CA PRO A 75 -1.85 -1.43 -8.17
C PRO A 75 -1.51 -2.17 -6.87
N PHE A 76 -0.89 -1.52 -5.89
CA PHE A 76 -0.33 -2.21 -4.70
C PHE A 76 -1.32 -3.13 -3.98
N PHE A 77 -2.49 -2.64 -3.58
CA PHE A 77 -3.47 -3.48 -2.86
C PHE A 77 -4.09 -4.56 -3.74
N TYR A 78 -4.28 -4.28 -5.04
CA TYR A 78 -4.73 -5.30 -5.99
C TYR A 78 -3.68 -6.42 -6.09
N TRP A 79 -2.42 -6.05 -6.30
CA TRP A 79 -1.29 -6.97 -6.39
C TRP A 79 -1.16 -7.81 -5.10
N LEU A 80 -1.34 -7.18 -3.94
CA LEU A 80 -1.21 -7.82 -2.63
C LEU A 80 -2.34 -8.82 -2.35
N ASP A 81 -3.58 -8.48 -2.69
CA ASP A 81 -4.76 -9.25 -2.27
C ASP A 81 -5.28 -10.24 -3.32
N ILE A 82 -5.14 -9.92 -4.61
CA ILE A 82 -5.77 -10.68 -5.71
C ILE A 82 -4.77 -11.06 -6.79
N GLY A 83 -3.81 -10.16 -7.07
CA GLY A 83 -2.87 -10.26 -8.16
C GLY A 83 -1.64 -11.10 -7.84
N ASP A 84 -0.53 -10.73 -8.49
CA ASP A 84 0.66 -11.57 -8.57
C ASP A 84 1.40 -11.67 -7.23
N GLY A 85 1.12 -10.76 -6.30
CA GLY A 85 1.70 -10.72 -4.95
C GLY A 85 0.95 -11.54 -3.92
N LYS A 86 -0.20 -12.14 -4.25
CA LYS A 86 -1.06 -12.82 -3.26
C LYS A 86 -0.38 -13.99 -2.55
N ASP A 87 0.52 -14.68 -3.27
CA ASP A 87 1.23 -15.89 -2.82
C ASP A 87 2.64 -15.57 -2.29
N ILE A 88 3.04 -14.28 -2.31
CA ILE A 88 4.33 -13.87 -1.77
C ILE A 88 4.28 -13.92 -0.25
N ASN A 89 5.29 -14.55 0.34
CA ASN A 89 5.36 -14.80 1.77
C ASN A 89 6.77 -14.46 2.30
N PRO A 90 7.08 -13.17 2.54
CA PRO A 90 8.40 -12.75 3.01
C PRO A 90 8.71 -13.35 4.39
N LYS A 91 9.95 -13.77 4.60
CA LYS A 91 10.38 -14.39 5.88
C LYS A 91 10.15 -13.48 7.08
N GLU A 92 10.32 -12.17 6.91
CA GLU A 92 10.16 -11.16 7.97
C GLU A 92 8.69 -10.95 8.39
N CYS A 93 7.77 -11.05 7.42
CA CYS A 93 6.35 -10.87 7.64
C CYS A 93 5.53 -11.86 6.82
N PRO A 94 5.30 -13.07 7.36
CA PRO A 94 4.45 -14.03 6.68
C PRO A 94 3.03 -13.51 6.47
N ARG A 95 2.32 -14.01 5.45
CA ARG A 95 0.98 -13.52 5.08
C ARG A 95 -0.02 -13.61 6.24
N LEU A 96 0.06 -14.68 7.03
CA LEU A 96 -0.73 -14.85 8.25
C LEU A 96 -0.45 -13.75 9.29
N LYS A 97 0.81 -13.32 9.40
CA LYS A 97 1.22 -12.23 10.30
C LYS A 97 0.72 -10.88 9.78
N LEU A 98 0.81 -10.64 8.48
CA LEU A 98 0.25 -9.42 7.88
C LEU A 98 -1.25 -9.31 8.15
N GLN A 99 -2.00 -10.41 7.97
CA GLN A 99 -3.44 -10.46 8.20
C GLN A 99 -3.84 -10.38 9.68
N SER A 100 -2.98 -10.83 10.61
CA SER A 100 -3.27 -10.73 12.05
C SER A 100 -2.92 -9.37 12.64
N GLN A 101 -1.98 -8.65 12.05
CA GLN A 101 -1.56 -7.32 12.45
C GLN A 101 -2.45 -6.25 11.79
N CYS A 102 -3.69 -6.11 12.27
CA CYS A 102 -4.59 -5.03 11.91
C CYS A 102 -4.77 -4.04 13.06
N ILE A 103 -4.82 -2.74 12.74
CA ILE A 103 -5.20 -1.70 13.69
C ILE A 103 -6.72 -1.54 13.69
N LYS A 104 -7.31 -1.58 14.88
CA LYS A 104 -8.71 -1.21 15.07
C LYS A 104 -8.75 0.28 15.42
N TYR A 105 -9.22 1.09 14.49
CA TYR A 105 -9.58 2.47 14.80
C TYR A 105 -10.81 2.42 15.71
N LEU A 106 -10.62 2.74 16.98
CA LEU A 106 -11.74 2.98 17.90
C LEU A 106 -12.47 4.23 17.40
N GLY A 107 -13.66 4.06 16.83
CA GLY A 107 -14.49 5.17 16.36
C GLY A 107 -14.86 6.12 17.50
N LEU A 108 -15.25 7.35 17.13
CA LEU A 108 -15.65 8.46 18.02
C LEU A 108 -16.65 8.04 19.13
N HIS A 109 -17.39 6.96 18.92
CA HIS A 109 -18.35 6.39 19.86
C HIS A 109 -17.73 5.95 21.20
N SER A 110 -16.42 5.69 21.22
CA SER A 110 -15.68 5.29 22.43
C SER A 110 -15.39 6.48 23.35
N LEU A 111 -15.21 7.68 22.79
CA LEU A 111 -15.00 8.92 23.55
C LEU A 111 -16.28 9.39 24.23
N SER A 112 -17.45 9.17 23.60
CA SER A 112 -18.75 9.51 24.18
C SER A 112 -19.00 8.82 25.53
N PHE A 113 -18.43 7.62 25.74
CA PHE A 113 -18.59 6.89 26.99
C PHE A 113 -17.74 7.47 28.15
N TYR A 114 -16.65 8.17 27.85
CA TYR A 114 -15.78 8.79 28.86
C TYR A 114 -16.24 10.19 29.28
N PHE A 115 -17.15 10.83 28.54
CA PHE A 115 -17.66 12.17 28.84
C PHE A 115 -19.05 12.19 29.49
N TYR A 116 -19.61 11.03 29.85
CA TYR A 116 -20.92 10.89 30.52
C TYR A 116 -20.83 10.12 31.85
N TRP A 117 -19.80 10.39 32.66
CA TRP A 117 -19.73 10.00 34.08
C TRP A 117 -19.20 11.15 34.92
#